data_AF-A0A3B9WFL7-F1
#
_entry.id   AF-A0A3B9WFL7-F1
#
_cell.length_a   1.000
_cell.length_b   1.000
_cell.length_c   1.000
_cell.angle_alpha   90.00
_cell.angle_beta   90.00
_cell.angle_gamma   90.00
#
_symmetry.space_group_name_H-M   'P 1'
#
loop_
_entity.id
_entity.type
_entity.pdbx_description
1 polymer ?
#
loop_
_entity_poly.entity_id
_entity_poly.type
_entity_poly.pdbx_seq_one_letter_code
_entity_poly.pdbx_strand_id
1 'polypeptide(L)'
;METHSTKTKTLTAAVLATPLLLGCAQGSDPSQTADTASLPAASTAAPASSTLSAVPSTQAANQSEGTQSAVHTAPAQSAQPSSSTAPIRSTLPAVEDPCAGVCTATGRFQMNHPAYGPMEVVSYERVTHADTAPQGKQPSFAVYQGNTPVNYEVNRDATTLVSFGPAPVIGDQVWDVAGGTPVDKYGNLYLSSGEGVTMISPTDEGYSSNGTIPEANVITPYPTNPAGLTIDASGEPTILIKDVAPGGAPNGKTLEHIWNGSTFVLKK
;
A
#
# COMPACT_ATOMS: atom_id res chain seq x y z
N MET A 1 12.29 14.89 55.73
CA MET A 1 11.18 14.08 56.26
C MET A 1 10.20 13.87 55.13
N GLU A 2 10.29 12.70 54.51
CA GLU A 2 9.47 12.24 53.41
C GLU A 2 8.06 11.89 53.90
N THR A 3 7.04 12.19 53.09
CA THR A 3 5.71 11.61 53.23
C THR A 3 5.36 10.91 51.93
N HIS A 4 5.64 9.60 51.90
CA HIS A 4 5.13 8.68 50.88
C HIS A 4 3.62 8.52 51.06
N SER A 5 2.85 8.78 49.99
CA SER A 5 1.43 8.43 49.93
C SER A 5 1.24 7.28 48.94
N THR A 6 1.07 6.08 49.49
CA THR A 6 0.75 4.86 48.76
C THR A 6 -0.75 4.83 48.47
N LYS A 7 -1.15 4.99 47.21
CA LYS A 7 -2.52 4.71 46.77
C LYS A 7 -2.58 3.37 46.06
N THR A 8 -3.09 2.38 46.79
CA THR A 8 -3.53 1.07 46.30
C THR A 8 -4.73 1.25 45.37
N LYS A 9 -4.63 0.82 44.11
CA LYS A 9 -5.77 0.71 43.18
C LYS A 9 -6.25 -0.74 43.13
N THR A 10 -7.45 -0.95 43.63
CA THR A 10 -8.20 -2.21 43.53
C THR A 10 -8.65 -2.44 42.09
N LEU A 11 -8.29 -3.59 41.49
CA LEU A 11 -8.88 -4.07 40.24
C LEU A 11 -10.20 -4.78 40.56
N THR A 12 -11.30 -4.33 39.95
CA THR A 12 -12.56 -5.07 39.91
C THR A 12 -12.66 -5.76 38.55
N ALA A 13 -12.52 -7.09 38.55
CA ALA A 13 -12.78 -7.94 37.40
C ALA A 13 -14.30 -8.19 37.30
N ALA A 14 -14.89 -7.88 36.15
CA ALA A 14 -16.25 -8.32 35.81
C ALA A 14 -16.13 -9.42 34.74
N VAL A 15 -16.43 -10.65 35.14
CA VAL A 15 -16.61 -11.80 34.25
C VAL A 15 -18.05 -11.78 33.77
N LEU A 16 -18.27 -11.64 32.46
CA LEU A 16 -19.56 -11.92 31.83
C LEU A 16 -19.41 -13.16 30.97
N ALA A 17 -20.11 -14.21 31.38
CA ALA A 17 -20.21 -15.50 30.71
C ALA A 17 -21.25 -15.43 29.59
N THR A 18 -20.89 -15.89 28.39
CA THR A 18 -21.81 -16.08 27.27
C THR A 18 -22.09 -17.58 27.11
N PRO A 19 -23.37 -18.03 27.06
CA PRO A 19 -23.68 -19.42 26.81
C PRO A 19 -23.52 -19.79 25.32
N LEU A 20 -22.82 -20.90 25.09
CA LEU A 20 -22.76 -21.65 23.84
C LEU A 20 -24.15 -22.20 23.48
N LEU A 21 -24.63 -21.89 22.28
CA LEU A 21 -25.71 -22.63 21.62
C LEU A 21 -25.08 -23.50 20.52
N LEU A 22 -24.93 -24.79 20.84
CA LEU A 22 -24.78 -25.85 19.86
C LEU A 22 -26.12 -26.09 19.15
N GLY A 23 -26.07 -26.24 17.83
CA GLY A 23 -27.20 -26.71 17.02
C GLY A 23 -26.69 -27.32 15.72
N CYS A 24 -26.67 -28.65 15.67
CA CYS A 24 -26.34 -29.47 14.50
C CYS A 24 -27.56 -29.65 13.58
N ALA A 25 -27.36 -29.64 12.25
CA ALA A 25 -28.09 -30.42 11.23
C ALA A 25 -27.48 -30.04 9.85
N GLN A 26 -26.58 -30.81 9.23
CA GLN A 26 -26.81 -32.02 8.41
C GLN A 26 -28.02 -31.97 7.46
N GLY A 27 -27.73 -31.78 6.17
CA GLY A 27 -28.14 -32.77 5.16
C GLY A 27 -29.13 -32.33 4.07
N SER A 28 -28.64 -32.39 2.83
CA SER A 28 -29.33 -32.82 1.59
C SER A 28 -30.36 -31.91 0.90
N ASP A 29 -29.95 -31.42 -0.28
CA ASP A 29 -30.77 -31.33 -1.50
C ASP A 29 -31.37 -32.72 -1.84
N PRO A 30 -32.56 -32.81 -2.48
CA PRO A 30 -32.62 -32.56 -3.92
C PRO A 30 -33.91 -31.92 -4.46
N SER A 31 -33.75 -31.45 -5.71
CA SER A 31 -34.77 -30.96 -6.64
C SER A 31 -35.87 -31.98 -6.99
N GLN A 32 -37.11 -31.52 -7.21
CA GLN A 32 -37.90 -31.73 -8.45
C GLN A 32 -39.37 -31.25 -8.33
N THR A 33 -39.81 -30.46 -9.34
CA THR A 33 -41.10 -30.41 -10.10
C THR A 33 -42.45 -30.70 -9.39
N ALA A 34 -43.63 -30.18 -9.74
CA ALA A 34 -44.25 -29.28 -10.74
C ALA A 34 -45.64 -28.93 -10.12
N ASP A 35 -46.41 -27.88 -10.43
CA ASP A 35 -47.23 -27.57 -11.62
C ASP A 35 -48.10 -26.35 -11.18
N THR A 36 -48.16 -25.19 -11.83
CA THR A 36 -48.88 -24.83 -13.08
C THR A 36 -50.10 -23.93 -12.82
N ALA A 37 -50.06 -22.71 -13.37
CA ALA A 37 -51.16 -21.88 -13.91
C ALA A 37 -50.60 -20.45 -14.11
N SER A 38 -50.67 -19.72 -15.24
CA SER A 38 -51.35 -19.86 -16.53
C SER A 38 -50.67 -18.92 -17.56
N LEU A 39 -50.67 -19.34 -18.83
CA LEU A 39 -50.36 -18.59 -20.07
C LEU A 39 -51.53 -17.63 -20.48
N PRO A 40 -51.53 -16.88 -21.62
CA PRO A 40 -50.51 -16.64 -22.68
C PRO A 40 -50.38 -15.18 -23.19
N ALA A 41 -49.34 -14.90 -24.00
CA ALA A 41 -49.38 -14.19 -25.32
C ALA A 41 -47.92 -14.03 -25.85
N ALA A 42 -47.42 -14.91 -26.72
CA ALA A 42 -47.44 -14.85 -28.20
C ALA A 42 -46.79 -13.58 -28.80
N SER A 43 -45.48 -13.67 -29.12
CA SER A 43 -44.91 -13.68 -30.50
C SER A 43 -44.44 -12.26 -30.94
N THR A 44 -43.31 -12.01 -31.61
CA THR A 44 -42.53 -12.83 -32.55
C THR A 44 -41.11 -12.21 -32.72
N ALA A 45 -40.14 -13.05 -33.07
CA ALA A 45 -38.71 -12.77 -33.20
C ALA A 45 -38.27 -12.15 -34.54
N ALA A 46 -37.03 -11.62 -34.58
CA ALA A 46 -36.03 -11.93 -35.62
C ALA A 46 -34.61 -11.45 -35.22
N PRO A 47 -33.60 -12.33 -35.17
CA PRO A 47 -32.20 -11.96 -35.34
C PRO A 47 -31.76 -12.17 -36.80
N ALA A 48 -30.88 -11.30 -37.29
CA ALA A 48 -30.27 -11.43 -38.61
C ALA A 48 -28.99 -12.28 -38.54
N SER A 49 -28.93 -13.32 -39.37
CA SER A 49 -27.74 -14.12 -39.65
C SER A 49 -26.89 -13.47 -40.74
N SER A 50 -25.58 -13.71 -40.70
CA SER A 50 -24.73 -13.75 -41.90
C SER A 50 -23.70 -14.86 -41.71
N THR A 51 -23.79 -15.84 -42.60
CA THR A 51 -22.95 -17.01 -42.77
C THR A 51 -21.66 -16.66 -43.53
N LEU A 52 -20.60 -17.43 -43.30
CA LEU A 52 -19.75 -17.96 -44.38
C LEU A 52 -19.01 -19.23 -43.90
N SER A 53 -19.42 -20.33 -44.53
CA SER A 53 -18.84 -21.68 -44.64
C SER A 53 -17.36 -21.67 -45.10
N ALA A 54 -16.53 -22.72 -45.07
CA ALA A 54 -16.51 -24.09 -44.56
C ALA A 54 -15.05 -24.58 -44.68
N VAL A 55 -14.67 -25.58 -43.89
CA VAL A 55 -13.41 -26.36 -43.98
C VAL A 55 -13.56 -27.42 -45.11
N PRO A 56 -12.46 -28.01 -45.63
CA PRO A 56 -12.11 -29.34 -45.11
C PRO A 56 -10.60 -29.61 -44.94
N SER A 57 -10.33 -30.50 -43.99
CA SER A 57 -9.05 -30.98 -43.48
C SER A 57 -8.32 -31.96 -44.42
N THR A 58 -7.01 -32.12 -44.22
CA THR A 58 -6.34 -33.44 -44.27
C THR A 58 -5.04 -33.45 -43.44
N GLN A 59 -4.92 -34.50 -42.61
CA GLN A 59 -3.81 -35.06 -41.83
C GLN A 59 -2.48 -35.22 -42.61
N ALA A 60 -1.27 -35.41 -42.05
CA ALA A 60 -0.79 -35.80 -40.73
C ALA A 60 0.72 -35.45 -40.53
N ALA A 61 1.11 -35.35 -39.24
CA ALA A 61 2.36 -35.72 -38.57
C ALA A 61 3.73 -35.61 -39.29
N ASN A 62 4.66 -34.82 -38.72
CA ASN A 62 5.79 -35.39 -37.96
C ASN A 62 6.53 -34.36 -37.09
N GLN A 63 7.17 -34.89 -36.05
CA GLN A 63 7.94 -34.27 -34.97
C GLN A 63 9.03 -33.29 -35.42
N SER A 64 9.34 -32.29 -34.57
CA SER A 64 10.68 -32.09 -33.96
C SER A 64 10.66 -30.95 -32.94
N GLU A 65 11.31 -31.18 -31.80
CA GLU A 65 11.55 -30.29 -30.67
C GLU A 65 12.40 -29.06 -31.02
N GLY A 66 12.18 -27.95 -30.31
CA GLY A 66 13.08 -26.79 -30.34
C GLY A 66 12.52 -25.55 -29.64
N THR A 67 12.80 -25.43 -28.35
CA THR A 67 13.07 -24.19 -27.57
C THR A 67 12.31 -22.91 -27.91
N GLN A 68 11.54 -22.38 -26.95
CA GLN A 68 11.61 -20.94 -26.60
C GLN A 68 10.90 -20.62 -25.27
N SER A 69 11.66 -19.96 -24.39
CA SER A 69 11.22 -19.39 -23.12
C SER A 69 10.17 -18.31 -23.34
N ALA A 70 9.07 -18.40 -22.60
CA ALA A 70 8.10 -17.32 -22.48
C ALA A 70 8.71 -16.20 -21.62
N VAL A 71 9.21 -15.14 -22.26
CA VAL A 71 9.54 -13.88 -21.61
C VAL A 71 8.24 -13.09 -21.50
N HIS A 72 7.82 -12.79 -20.27
CA HIS A 72 6.71 -11.86 -20.03
C HIS A 72 7.20 -10.43 -20.29
N THR A 73 6.64 -9.81 -21.33
CA THR A 73 6.84 -8.41 -21.70
C THR A 73 6.07 -7.50 -20.74
N ALA A 74 6.77 -6.68 -19.95
CA ALA A 74 6.18 -5.59 -19.18
C ALA A 74 5.88 -4.38 -20.08
N PRO A 75 4.81 -3.59 -19.83
CA PRO A 75 4.46 -2.45 -20.67
C PRO A 75 5.35 -1.21 -20.41
N ALA A 76 5.33 -0.32 -21.40
CA ALA A 76 6.27 0.74 -21.69
C ALA A 76 6.44 1.84 -20.62
N GLN A 77 7.71 2.21 -20.41
CA GLN A 77 8.16 3.43 -19.72
C GLN A 77 7.82 4.68 -20.55
N SER A 78 7.07 5.62 -19.96
CA SER A 78 6.94 6.99 -20.48
C SER A 78 8.13 7.82 -20.01
N ALA A 79 8.93 8.32 -20.97
CA ALA A 79 10.02 9.25 -20.69
C ALA A 79 9.49 10.66 -20.42
N GLN A 80 9.95 11.29 -19.34
CA GLN A 80 9.67 12.70 -19.02
C GLN A 80 11.00 13.50 -19.03
N PRO A 81 11.01 14.79 -19.46
CA PRO A 81 12.25 15.52 -19.74
C PRO A 81 12.93 16.06 -18.47
N SER A 82 14.26 16.05 -18.49
CA SER A 82 15.13 16.56 -17.44
C SER A 82 15.37 18.07 -17.57
N SER A 83 15.36 18.80 -16.45
CA SER A 83 16.18 20.02 -16.32
C SER A 83 16.45 20.38 -14.86
N SER A 84 17.72 20.23 -14.44
CA SER A 84 18.50 21.20 -13.65
C SER A 84 19.83 20.53 -13.25
N THR A 85 20.94 20.96 -13.84
CA THR A 85 22.26 20.36 -13.63
C THR A 85 22.97 21.01 -12.45
N ALA A 86 22.66 20.55 -11.24
CA ALA A 86 23.63 20.59 -10.14
C ALA A 86 24.70 19.49 -10.39
N PRO A 87 25.97 19.68 -9.98
CA PRO A 87 26.95 18.60 -10.06
C PRO A 87 26.46 17.42 -9.21
N ILE A 88 26.18 16.30 -9.88
CA ILE A 88 25.77 15.05 -9.25
C ILE A 88 26.89 14.63 -8.30
N ARG A 89 26.61 14.56 -7.00
CA ARG A 89 27.60 14.07 -6.02
C ARG A 89 27.96 12.63 -6.36
N SER A 90 29.24 12.31 -6.19
CA SER A 90 29.79 10.97 -6.34
C SER A 90 29.05 9.98 -5.45
N THR A 91 28.52 8.92 -6.07
CA THR A 91 27.95 7.68 -5.53
C THR A 91 27.90 7.54 -4.00
N LEU A 92 26.70 7.27 -3.48
CA LEU A 92 26.49 6.94 -2.06
C LEU A 92 27.18 5.61 -1.68
N PRO A 93 27.57 5.43 -0.40
CA PRO A 93 28.14 4.18 0.06
C PRO A 93 27.14 3.03 -0.10
N ALA A 94 27.65 1.88 -0.52
CA ALA A 94 26.82 0.68 -0.61
C ALA A 94 26.45 0.18 0.80
N VAL A 95 25.23 -0.31 0.94
CA VAL A 95 24.72 -0.98 2.14
C VAL A 95 24.19 -2.36 1.79
N GLU A 96 23.83 -3.17 2.78
CA GLU A 96 23.09 -4.41 2.52
C GLU A 96 21.60 -4.12 2.38
N ASP A 97 20.93 -4.81 1.45
CA ASP A 97 19.46 -4.95 1.42
C ASP A 97 19.11 -6.38 1.90
N PRO A 98 18.78 -6.58 3.19
CA PRO A 98 18.44 -7.89 3.73
C PRO A 98 17.13 -8.47 3.17
N CYS A 99 16.32 -7.64 2.51
CA CYS A 99 15.03 -8.03 1.95
C CYS A 99 15.09 -8.45 0.49
N ALA A 100 16.18 -8.14 -0.22
CA ALA A 100 16.37 -8.52 -1.62
C ALA A 100 16.23 -10.04 -1.81
N GLY A 101 15.18 -10.47 -2.52
CA GLY A 101 14.88 -11.88 -2.80
C GLY A 101 14.33 -12.68 -1.61
N VAL A 102 14.14 -12.05 -0.45
CA VAL A 102 13.64 -12.71 0.78
C VAL A 102 12.28 -12.16 1.19
N CYS A 103 12.11 -10.83 1.15
CA CYS A 103 10.85 -10.16 1.50
C CYS A 103 9.95 -9.99 0.28
N THR A 104 8.65 -9.79 0.53
CA THR A 104 7.70 -9.43 -0.53
C THR A 104 7.89 -7.97 -0.89
N ALA A 105 8.24 -7.67 -2.14
CA ALA A 105 8.24 -6.29 -2.63
C ALA A 105 6.80 -5.81 -2.84
N THR A 106 6.46 -4.65 -2.28
CA THR A 106 5.12 -4.04 -2.38
C THR A 106 5.05 -2.90 -3.38
N GLY A 107 6.20 -2.39 -3.81
CA GLY A 107 6.30 -1.34 -4.80
C GLY A 107 7.73 -1.07 -5.22
N ARG A 108 7.90 -0.54 -6.43
CA ARG A 108 9.16 -0.03 -6.97
C ARG A 108 8.89 1.33 -7.58
N PHE A 109 9.65 2.34 -7.16
CA PHE A 109 9.41 3.73 -7.52
C PHE A 109 10.69 4.35 -8.05
N GLN A 110 10.61 4.84 -9.28
CA GLN A 110 11.69 5.62 -9.87
C GLN A 110 11.58 7.05 -9.35
N MET A 111 12.65 7.49 -8.70
CA MET A 111 12.77 8.79 -8.04
C MET A 111 13.92 9.57 -8.67
N ASN A 112 13.86 10.89 -8.57
CA ASN A 112 14.97 11.74 -9.00
C ASN A 112 15.50 12.55 -7.80
N HIS A 113 16.63 12.12 -7.26
CA HIS A 113 17.26 12.77 -6.12
C HIS A 113 17.92 14.10 -6.56
N PRO A 114 17.66 15.23 -5.87
CA PRO A 114 18.21 16.53 -6.27
C PRO A 114 19.74 16.58 -6.39
N ALA A 115 20.46 15.83 -5.55
CA ALA A 115 21.93 15.80 -5.53
C ALA A 115 22.58 14.58 -6.19
N TYR A 116 21.84 13.47 -6.35
CA TYR A 116 22.40 12.18 -6.75
C TYR A 116 21.77 11.63 -8.04
N GLY A 117 20.77 12.31 -8.59
CA GLY A 117 20.09 11.92 -9.82
C GLY A 117 19.14 10.74 -9.65
N PRO A 118 18.92 9.93 -10.70
CA PRO A 118 17.98 8.82 -10.67
C PRO A 118 18.31 7.79 -9.59
N MET A 119 17.29 7.41 -8.83
CA MET A 119 17.33 6.37 -7.81
C MET A 119 16.05 5.55 -7.85
N GLU A 120 16.10 4.31 -7.36
CA GLU A 120 14.90 3.49 -7.16
C GLU A 120 14.66 3.29 -5.66
N VAL A 121 13.42 3.51 -5.22
CA VAL A 121 12.98 3.05 -3.89
C VAL A 121 12.18 1.76 -4.08
N VAL A 122 12.57 0.72 -3.36
CA VAL A 122 11.85 -0.55 -3.30
C VAL A 122 11.24 -0.68 -1.91
N SER A 123 9.91 -0.73 -1.83
CA SER A 123 9.21 -0.98 -0.58
C SER A 123 8.99 -2.48 -0.38
N TYR A 124 9.12 -2.94 0.85
CA TYR A 124 9.03 -4.34 1.21
C TYR A 124 8.13 -4.56 2.43
N GLU A 125 7.56 -5.75 2.47
CA GLU A 125 6.94 -6.32 3.66
C GLU A 125 7.60 -7.66 4.00
N ARG A 126 7.94 -7.83 5.27
CA ARG A 126 8.33 -9.13 5.82
C ARG A 126 7.20 -9.69 6.68
N VAL A 127 6.71 -10.88 6.35
CA VAL A 127 5.77 -11.60 7.22
C VAL A 127 6.52 -12.00 8.51
N THR A 128 6.04 -11.51 9.65
CA THR A 128 6.53 -11.87 10.98
C THR A 128 5.57 -12.81 11.70
N HIS A 129 4.29 -12.78 11.33
CA HIS A 129 3.23 -13.66 11.84
C HIS A 129 2.36 -14.15 10.66
N ALA A 130 2.40 -15.45 10.38
CA ALA A 130 1.87 -16.03 9.14
C ALA A 130 0.32 -15.98 9.01
N ASP A 131 -0.39 -15.89 10.13
CA ASP A 131 -1.86 -16.03 10.17
C ASP A 131 -2.60 -14.74 10.53
N THR A 132 -1.93 -13.58 10.48
CA THR A 132 -2.52 -12.29 10.87
C THR A 132 -2.73 -11.32 9.72
N ALA A 133 -2.63 -11.78 8.46
CA ALA A 133 -2.87 -10.95 7.28
C ALA A 133 -4.25 -10.25 7.33
N PRO A 134 -4.36 -8.95 6.94
CA PRO A 134 -3.32 -8.12 6.33
C PRO A 134 -2.33 -7.49 7.33
N GLN A 135 -2.53 -7.70 8.63
CA GLN A 135 -1.57 -7.41 9.69
C GLN A 135 -0.49 -8.51 9.74
N GLY A 136 0.40 -8.49 10.73
CA GLY A 136 1.45 -9.53 10.82
C GLY A 136 2.73 -9.26 10.05
N LYS A 137 2.82 -8.11 9.37
CA LYS A 137 3.94 -7.74 8.51
C LYS A 137 4.75 -6.58 9.10
N GLN A 138 6.04 -6.60 8.81
CA GLN A 138 6.98 -5.52 9.14
C GLN A 138 7.33 -4.73 7.87
N PRO A 139 7.04 -3.41 7.84
CA PRO A 139 7.40 -2.54 6.73
C PRO A 139 8.90 -2.25 6.69
N SER A 140 9.46 -2.19 5.48
CA SER A 140 10.82 -1.66 5.24
C SER A 140 10.94 -1.12 3.82
N PHE A 141 12.00 -0.36 3.54
CA PHE A 141 12.35 -0.01 2.17
C PHE A 141 13.87 0.00 1.97
N ALA A 142 14.27 -0.22 0.72
CA ALA A 142 15.65 -0.01 0.27
C ALA A 142 15.69 1.07 -0.81
N VAL A 143 16.82 1.74 -0.92
CA VAL A 143 17.11 2.75 -1.93
C VAL A 143 18.27 2.26 -2.77
N TYR A 144 18.14 2.35 -4.08
CA TYR A 144 19.10 1.89 -5.05
C TYR A 144 19.59 3.04 -5.92
N GLN A 145 20.92 3.11 -6.09
CA GLN A 145 21.54 3.92 -7.12
C GLN A 145 22.02 2.98 -8.23
N GLY A 146 21.26 2.91 -9.32
CA GLY A 146 21.41 1.83 -10.31
C GLY A 146 21.05 0.48 -9.67
N ASN A 147 21.98 -0.48 -9.70
CA ASN A 147 21.78 -1.82 -9.12
C ASN A 147 22.41 -1.96 -7.72
N THR A 148 22.94 -0.89 -7.15
CA THR A 148 23.62 -0.91 -5.86
C THR A 148 22.69 -0.34 -4.78
N PRO A 149 22.34 -1.12 -3.73
CA PRO A 149 21.62 -0.59 -2.58
C PRO A 149 22.51 0.39 -1.80
N VAL A 150 21.96 1.55 -1.48
CA VAL A 150 22.66 2.67 -0.82
C VAL A 150 21.97 3.12 0.48
N ASN A 151 20.72 2.70 0.71
CA ASN A 151 20.07 2.80 2.00
C ASN A 151 19.11 1.62 2.21
N TYR A 152 18.89 1.22 3.47
CA TYR A 152 17.86 0.30 3.89
C TYR A 152 17.32 0.75 5.25
N GLU A 153 16.02 1.01 5.33
CA GLU A 153 15.34 1.41 6.57
C GLU A 153 14.21 0.45 6.93
N VAL A 154 14.15 0.13 8.21
CA VAL A 154 13.11 -0.70 8.83
C VAL A 154 12.94 -0.21 10.26
N ASN A 155 11.71 -0.20 10.77
CA ASN A 155 11.51 -0.11 12.21
C ASN A 155 11.51 -1.50 12.84
N ARG A 156 12.63 -1.89 13.44
CA ARG A 156 12.76 -3.22 14.08
C ARG A 156 11.97 -3.33 15.37
N ASP A 157 11.72 -2.21 16.03
CA ASP A 157 11.01 -2.14 17.30
C ASP A 157 9.49 -2.01 17.11
N ALA A 158 9.02 -1.99 15.86
CA ALA A 158 7.59 -1.98 15.54
C ALA A 158 6.91 -3.26 16.08
N THR A 159 6.04 -3.05 17.06
CA THR A 159 5.12 -4.02 17.68
C THR A 159 3.80 -4.12 16.94
N THR A 160 3.28 -3.02 16.38
CA THR A 160 2.11 -3.04 15.49
C THR A 160 2.54 -3.43 14.08
N LEU A 161 1.99 -4.55 13.65
CA LEU A 161 2.28 -5.14 12.36
C LEU A 161 1.24 -4.66 11.36
N VAL A 162 1.68 -3.88 10.38
CA VAL A 162 0.78 -3.19 9.43
C VAL A 162 1.08 -3.59 8.00
N SER A 163 0.12 -3.32 7.11
CA SER A 163 0.39 -3.35 5.67
C SER A 163 1.18 -2.11 5.22
N PHE A 164 1.95 -2.27 4.15
CA PHE A 164 2.85 -1.25 3.62
C PHE A 164 2.87 -1.23 2.10
N GLY A 165 2.47 -0.13 1.46
CA GLY A 165 2.40 -0.11 0.01
C GLY A 165 2.02 1.22 -0.63
N PRO A 166 1.92 1.24 -1.98
CA PRO A 166 1.65 2.45 -2.79
C PRO A 166 0.25 3.03 -2.63
N ALA A 167 -0.66 2.33 -1.95
CA ALA A 167 -2.05 2.72 -1.79
C ALA A 167 -2.59 2.14 -0.48
N PRO A 168 -3.71 2.67 0.04
CA PRO A 168 -4.38 2.13 1.22
C PRO A 168 -4.71 0.64 1.04
N VAL A 169 -4.25 -0.18 1.97
CA VAL A 169 -4.51 -1.64 2.00
C VAL A 169 -5.46 -2.02 3.14
N ILE A 170 -5.46 -1.25 4.23
CA ILE A 170 -6.23 -1.46 5.44
C ILE A 170 -6.96 -0.16 5.80
N GLY A 171 -8.08 -0.28 6.53
CA GLY A 171 -8.73 0.85 7.17
C GLY A 171 -9.52 1.74 6.22
N ASP A 172 -9.88 2.92 6.72
CA ASP A 172 -10.67 3.94 6.03
C ASP A 172 -9.80 5.14 5.59
N GLN A 173 -8.53 4.84 5.29
CA GLN A 173 -7.58 5.79 4.74
C GLN A 173 -7.96 6.15 3.30
N VAL A 174 -8.02 7.46 3.00
CA VAL A 174 -8.40 7.98 1.68
C VAL A 174 -7.19 8.59 1.01
N TRP A 175 -6.89 8.13 -0.20
CA TRP A 175 -5.83 8.69 -1.06
C TRP A 175 -6.43 9.20 -2.37
N ASP A 176 -6.09 10.44 -2.73
CA ASP A 176 -6.44 11.07 -4.01
C ASP A 176 -5.16 11.55 -4.71
N VAL A 177 -4.66 10.76 -5.66
CA VAL A 177 -3.34 10.96 -6.28
C VAL A 177 -3.53 11.15 -7.79
N ALA A 178 -3.57 12.41 -8.22
CA ALA A 178 -3.90 12.77 -9.60
C ALA A 178 -2.92 12.18 -10.63
N GLY A 179 -1.64 12.08 -10.28
CA GLY A 179 -0.58 11.56 -11.16
C GLY A 179 -0.47 10.03 -11.22
N GLY A 180 -1.30 9.29 -10.45
CA GLY A 180 -1.26 7.83 -10.36
C GLY A 180 0.00 7.24 -9.70
N THR A 181 0.96 8.07 -9.32
CA THR A 181 2.14 7.70 -8.54
C THR A 181 2.14 8.46 -7.22
N PRO A 182 2.43 7.82 -6.08
CA PRO A 182 2.46 8.49 -4.78
C PRO A 182 3.77 9.26 -4.57
N VAL A 183 4.25 9.94 -5.63
CA VAL A 183 5.46 10.73 -5.64
C VAL A 183 5.07 12.17 -5.96
N ASP A 184 5.45 13.10 -5.08
CA ASP A 184 5.17 14.52 -5.28
C ASP A 184 6.24 15.20 -6.17
N LYS A 185 6.02 16.48 -6.46
CA LYS A 185 6.95 17.28 -7.27
C LYS A 185 8.28 17.59 -6.58
N TYR A 186 8.37 17.41 -5.26
CA TYR A 186 9.58 17.62 -4.47
C TYR A 186 10.44 16.35 -4.41
N GLY A 187 9.95 15.24 -4.96
CA GLY A 187 10.61 13.95 -4.91
C GLY A 187 10.39 13.20 -3.60
N ASN A 188 9.37 13.56 -2.80
CA ASN A 188 8.94 12.74 -1.69
C ASN A 188 8.08 11.60 -2.20
N LEU A 189 8.32 10.40 -1.68
CA LEU A 189 7.49 9.22 -1.89
C LEU A 189 6.61 8.98 -0.66
N TYR A 190 5.34 8.67 -0.88
CA TYR A 190 4.38 8.35 0.16
C TYR A 190 3.98 6.89 0.08
N LEU A 191 3.95 6.21 1.22
CA LEU A 191 3.50 4.83 1.35
C LEU A 191 2.44 4.73 2.44
N SER A 192 1.36 4.00 2.15
CA SER A 192 0.36 3.67 3.15
C SER A 192 1.00 2.70 4.13
N SER A 193 0.78 2.96 5.42
CA SER A 193 1.18 2.09 6.50
C SER A 193 -0.02 1.44 7.20
N GLY A 194 -1.08 1.18 6.43
CA GLY A 194 -2.33 0.56 6.90
C GLY A 194 -3.29 1.53 7.59
N GLU A 195 -2.81 2.40 8.47
CA GLU A 195 -3.64 3.42 9.15
C GLU A 195 -3.12 4.85 8.90
N GLY A 196 -2.04 4.96 8.12
CA GLY A 196 -1.16 6.10 8.13
C GLY A 196 -0.38 6.31 6.86
N VAL A 197 0.39 7.40 6.84
CA VAL A 197 1.28 7.74 5.74
C VAL A 197 2.72 7.75 6.24
N THR A 198 3.55 6.91 5.63
CA THR A 198 5.01 6.99 5.71
C THR A 198 5.50 7.84 4.55
N MET A 199 6.38 8.80 4.84
CA MET A 199 6.96 9.70 3.85
C MET A 199 8.46 9.44 3.75
N ILE A 200 8.94 9.17 2.54
CA ILE A 200 10.35 8.98 2.21
C ILE A 200 10.81 10.21 1.44
N SER A 201 11.72 10.98 2.02
CA SER A 201 12.17 12.27 1.50
C SER A 201 13.64 12.25 1.10
N PRO A 202 14.04 13.04 0.09
CA PRO A 202 15.45 13.20 -0.26
C PRO A 202 16.25 13.82 0.89
N THR A 203 17.47 13.35 1.12
CA THR A 203 18.41 13.83 2.14
C THR A 203 19.83 13.89 1.58
N ASP A 204 20.77 14.51 2.31
CA ASP A 204 22.19 14.45 1.94
C ASP A 204 22.75 13.02 1.90
N GLU A 205 22.08 12.06 2.53
CA GLU A 205 22.47 10.63 2.58
C GLU A 205 21.66 9.77 1.59
N GLY A 206 20.85 10.39 0.72
CA GLY A 206 20.02 9.70 -0.27
C GLY A 206 18.53 9.91 0.01
N TYR A 207 17.86 8.91 0.57
CA TYR A 207 16.44 9.03 0.94
C TYR A 207 16.25 8.50 2.34
N SER A 208 15.40 9.14 3.14
CA SER A 208 15.05 8.67 4.48
C SER A 208 13.56 8.80 4.78
N SER A 209 13.03 7.89 5.59
CA SER A 209 11.68 8.05 6.14
C SER A 209 11.60 9.15 7.20
N ASN A 210 12.73 9.64 7.71
CA ASN A 210 12.79 10.55 8.86
C ASN A 210 11.98 10.03 10.06
N GLY A 211 11.95 8.71 10.27
CA GLY A 211 11.21 8.08 11.36
C GLY A 211 9.68 8.04 11.16
N THR A 212 9.19 8.20 9.93
CA THR A 212 7.75 8.09 9.62
C THR A 212 7.29 6.66 9.33
N ILE A 213 8.21 5.68 9.32
CA ILE A 213 7.82 4.27 9.41
C ILE A 213 7.06 4.07 10.73
N PRO A 214 5.91 3.38 10.76
CA PRO A 214 5.09 3.20 11.95
C PRO A 214 5.89 2.78 13.18
N GLU A 215 5.51 3.34 14.32
CA GLU A 215 6.13 3.14 15.64
C GLU A 215 7.61 3.52 15.75
N ALA A 216 8.24 4.03 14.69
CA ALA A 216 9.50 4.73 14.87
C ALA A 216 9.17 6.00 15.66
N ASN A 217 10.12 6.49 16.47
CA ASN A 217 9.94 7.69 17.28
C ASN A 217 9.35 8.83 16.43
N VAL A 218 8.03 9.03 16.51
CA VAL A 218 7.32 9.91 15.61
C VAL A 218 7.81 11.33 15.89
N ILE A 219 8.49 11.92 14.91
CA ILE A 219 8.83 13.33 14.96
C ILE A 219 7.53 14.08 14.69
N THR A 220 6.94 14.69 15.72
CA THR A 220 5.97 15.77 15.53
C THR A 220 6.55 16.78 14.54
N PRO A 221 5.84 17.17 13.46
CA PRO A 221 4.38 17.21 13.36
C PRO A 221 3.78 16.22 12.36
N TYR A 222 4.40 15.06 12.07
CA TYR A 222 3.81 14.12 11.11
C TYR A 222 2.59 13.43 11.71
N PRO A 223 1.39 13.70 11.19
CA PRO A 223 0.19 13.08 11.70
C PRO A 223 0.03 11.76 10.99
N THR A 224 0.55 10.71 11.60
CA THR A 224 0.68 9.42 10.93
C THR A 224 -0.50 8.50 11.15
N ASN A 225 -1.49 8.84 11.99
CA ASN A 225 -2.65 7.97 12.21
C ASN A 225 -3.84 8.70 12.89
N PRO A 226 -5.09 8.60 12.37
CA PRO A 226 -5.44 8.16 11.01
C PRO A 226 -5.17 9.29 10.01
N ALA A 227 -4.43 8.99 8.94
CA ALA A 227 -4.04 9.99 7.95
C ALA A 227 -4.22 9.52 6.51
N GLY A 228 -4.73 10.39 5.63
CA GLY A 228 -4.82 10.20 4.18
C GLY A 228 -3.85 11.11 3.41
N LEU A 229 -3.88 10.99 2.09
CA LEU A 229 -2.99 11.73 1.18
C LEU A 229 -3.78 12.31 0.00
N THR A 230 -3.49 13.56 -0.34
CA THR A 230 -3.82 14.11 -1.65
C THR A 230 -2.55 14.56 -2.34
N ILE A 231 -2.36 14.19 -3.61
CA ILE A 231 -1.38 14.79 -4.51
C ILE A 231 -2.17 15.37 -5.68
N ASP A 232 -2.23 16.69 -5.76
CA ASP A 232 -3.00 17.36 -6.80
C ASP A 232 -2.32 17.23 -8.18
N ALA A 233 -2.99 17.73 -9.22
CA ALA A 233 -2.46 17.67 -10.59
C ALA A 233 -1.17 18.47 -10.79
N SER A 234 -0.82 19.39 -9.88
CA SER A 234 0.45 20.11 -9.88
C SER A 234 1.57 19.37 -9.16
N GLY A 235 1.25 18.24 -8.51
CA GLY A 235 2.16 17.46 -7.69
C GLY A 235 2.34 18.02 -6.28
N GLU A 236 1.42 18.87 -5.79
CA GLU A 236 1.46 19.36 -4.41
C GLU A 236 0.84 18.32 -3.46
N PRO A 237 1.56 17.90 -2.40
CA PRO A 237 1.05 16.96 -1.43
C PRO A 237 0.28 17.66 -0.31
N THR A 238 -0.78 17.01 0.17
CA THR A 238 -1.52 17.38 1.38
C THR A 238 -1.78 16.12 2.21
N ILE A 239 -1.43 16.15 3.49
CA ILE A 239 -1.79 15.09 4.45
C ILE A 239 -3.10 15.45 5.11
N LEU A 240 -4.04 14.51 5.13
CA LEU A 240 -5.39 14.68 5.65
C LEU A 240 -5.52 13.93 6.98
N ILE A 241 -5.83 14.59 8.09
CA ILE A 241 -6.04 13.92 9.37
C ILE A 241 -7.50 14.06 9.80
N LYS A 242 -8.10 13.00 10.32
CA LYS A 242 -9.38 13.13 11.03
C LYS A 242 -9.14 13.81 12.38
N ASP A 243 -9.84 14.91 12.61
CA ASP A 243 -9.77 15.67 13.85
C ASP A 243 -10.56 14.95 14.97
N VAL A 244 -10.02 15.01 16.18
CA VAL A 244 -10.58 14.34 17.36
C VAL A 244 -10.85 15.36 18.46
N ALA A 245 -12.00 15.23 19.11
CA ALA A 245 -12.34 16.04 20.26
C ALA A 245 -11.44 15.68 21.48
N PRO A 246 -11.33 16.57 22.47
CA PRO A 246 -10.73 16.23 23.76
C PRO A 246 -11.39 14.96 24.32
N GLY A 247 -10.62 13.89 24.49
CA GLY A 247 -11.14 12.55 24.84
C GLY A 247 -11.12 11.51 23.72
N GLY A 248 -10.67 11.87 22.50
CA GLY A 248 -10.35 10.92 21.43
C GLY A 248 -11.51 10.53 20.51
N ALA A 249 -12.70 11.09 20.72
CA ALA A 249 -13.83 10.86 19.82
C ALA A 249 -13.66 11.64 18.51
N PRO A 250 -13.86 11.01 17.33
CA PRO A 250 -13.87 11.73 16.05
C PRO A 250 -14.92 12.84 16.05
N ASN A 251 -14.55 14.04 15.59
CA ASN A 251 -15.49 15.16 15.53
C ASN A 251 -16.05 15.41 14.10
N GLY A 252 -15.65 14.56 13.14
CA GLY A 252 -16.08 14.62 11.75
C GLY A 252 -15.36 15.67 10.88
N LYS A 253 -14.41 16.44 11.43
CA LYS A 253 -13.60 17.38 10.66
C LYS A 253 -12.32 16.71 10.17
N THR A 254 -11.79 17.23 9.07
CA THR A 254 -10.49 16.85 8.53
C THR A 254 -9.55 18.04 8.60
N LEU A 255 -8.37 17.85 9.18
CA LEU A 255 -7.28 18.83 9.20
C LEU A 255 -6.38 18.60 7.98
N GLU A 256 -6.16 19.66 7.21
CA GLU A 256 -5.27 19.65 6.06
C GLU A 256 -3.88 20.12 6.46
N HIS A 257 -2.86 19.31 6.19
CA HIS A 257 -1.46 19.65 6.38
C HIS A 257 -0.80 19.80 5.01
N ILE A 258 -0.27 20.98 4.74
CA ILE A 258 0.36 21.33 3.46
C ILE A 258 1.87 21.36 3.59
N TRP A 259 2.56 21.03 2.50
CA TRP A 259 4.02 21.12 2.45
C TRP A 259 4.48 22.57 2.32
N ASN A 260 5.41 23.00 3.17
CA ASN A 260 5.96 24.37 3.13
C ASN A 260 7.34 24.47 2.45
N GLY A 261 7.81 23.38 1.84
CA GLY A 261 9.16 23.26 1.27
C GLY A 261 10.13 22.43 2.11
N SER A 262 9.80 22.17 3.39
CA SER A 262 10.65 21.34 4.27
C SER A 262 9.88 20.40 5.18
N THR A 263 8.67 20.77 5.60
CA THR A 263 7.82 19.98 6.50
C THR A 263 6.35 20.23 6.20
N PHE A 264 5.49 19.35 6.70
CA PHE A 264 4.06 19.59 6.74
C PHE A 264 3.68 20.58 7.86
N VAL A 265 2.79 21.51 7.55
CA VAL A 265 2.21 22.48 8.49
C VAL A 265 0.69 22.51 8.34
N LEU A 266 -0.02 22.71 9.45
CA LEU A 266 -1.47 22.85 9.42
C LEU A 266 -1.88 24.05 8.56
N LYS A 267 -2.75 23.81 7.58
CA LYS A 267 -3.38 24.85 6.77
C LYS A 267 -4.33 25.65 7.65
N LYS A 268 -4.06 26.94 7.77
CA LYS A 268 -4.87 27.89 8.54
C LYS A 268 -6.12 28.32 7.79
#